data_AF-A0A8T7EVA9-F1
#
_entry.id   AF-A0A8T7EVA9-F1
#
_cell.length_a   1.000
_cell.length_b   1.000
_cell.length_c   1.000
_cell.angle_alpha   90.00
_cell.angle_beta   90.00
_cell.angle_gamma   90.00
#
_symmetry.space_group_name_H-M   'P 1'
#
loop_
_entity.id
_entity.type
_entity.pdbx_description
1 polymer ?
#
loop_
_entity_poly.entity_id
_entity_poly.type
_entity_poly.pdbx_seq_one_letter_code
_entity_poly.pdbx_strand_id
1 'polypeptide(L)'
;MKKKSDFGKAVAHGSWLMHEYGALQTLFNAGASVPRPIAIAPNAILMGYCGDDALAAPTLAEVRLTAKQARAAFDTVLETVQIMLRHGMVHGDLSAYNVLYWDNQPTVIDLPQVVEVDGNPNARSFLERDLERLTQYFGSCGDERDPHTLMRALWIDAR
;
A
#
# COMPACT_ATOMS: atom_id res chain seq x y z
N MET A 1 4.18 -26.06 -27.60
CA MET A 1 3.59 -25.70 -26.29
C MET A 1 4.32 -26.47 -25.19
N LYS A 2 5.23 -25.83 -24.44
CA LYS A 2 5.94 -26.48 -23.31
C LYS A 2 4.97 -26.59 -22.12
N LYS A 3 4.70 -27.82 -21.67
CA LYS A 3 3.89 -28.12 -20.48
C LYS A 3 4.50 -27.42 -19.27
N LYS A 4 3.77 -26.49 -18.64
CA LYS A 4 4.12 -25.92 -17.32
C LYS A 4 3.98 -27.05 -16.29
N SER A 5 5.09 -27.66 -15.88
CA SER A 5 5.12 -28.68 -14.83
C SER A 5 4.80 -28.05 -13.47
N ASP A 6 4.28 -28.83 -12.54
CA ASP A 6 3.95 -28.33 -11.19
C ASP A 6 5.20 -27.83 -10.43
N PHE A 7 6.39 -28.34 -10.78
CA PHE A 7 7.67 -27.80 -10.33
C PHE A 7 7.90 -26.35 -10.78
N GLY A 8 7.60 -26.03 -12.04
CA GLY A 8 7.72 -24.67 -12.56
C GLY A 8 6.74 -23.69 -11.92
N LYS A 9 5.55 -24.16 -11.53
CA LYS A 9 4.56 -23.36 -10.77
C LYS A 9 5.05 -23.09 -9.35
N ALA A 10 5.58 -24.11 -8.66
CA ALA A 10 6.09 -23.97 -7.30
C ALA A 10 7.29 -23.01 -7.21
N VAL A 11 8.24 -23.09 -8.15
CA VAL A 11 9.39 -22.17 -8.22
C VAL A 11 8.96 -20.73 -8.50
N ALA A 12 8.02 -20.52 -9.43
CA ALA A 12 7.48 -19.19 -9.72
C ALA A 12 6.72 -18.59 -8.54
N HIS A 13 5.94 -19.39 -7.82
CA HIS A 13 5.20 -18.97 -6.64
C HIS A 13 6.13 -18.57 -5.48
N GLY A 14 7.17 -19.37 -5.22
CA GLY A 14 8.19 -19.03 -4.22
C GLY A 14 8.98 -17.77 -4.56
N SER A 15 9.30 -17.56 -5.84
CA SER A 15 9.98 -16.33 -6.29
C SER A 15 9.15 -15.07 -6.10
N TRP A 16 7.82 -15.17 -6.24
CA TRP A 16 6.90 -14.05 -6.07
C TRP A 16 6.72 -13.68 -4.60
N LEU A 17 6.48 -14.68 -3.72
CA LEU A 17 6.38 -14.44 -2.26
C LEU A 17 7.65 -13.81 -1.69
N MET A 18 8.83 -14.24 -2.15
CA MET A 18 10.11 -13.64 -1.71
C MET A 18 10.22 -12.17 -2.12
N HIS A 19 9.71 -11.81 -3.30
CA HIS A 19 9.70 -10.42 -3.76
C HIS A 19 8.74 -9.57 -2.92
N GLU A 20 7.53 -10.05 -2.65
CA GLU A 20 6.57 -9.36 -1.79
C GLU A 20 7.07 -9.14 -0.37
N TYR A 21 7.67 -10.18 0.22
CA TYR A 21 8.26 -10.07 1.54
C TYR A 21 9.42 -9.05 1.54
N GLY A 22 10.24 -9.03 0.49
CA GLY A 22 11.30 -8.04 0.32
C GLY A 22 10.78 -6.61 0.18
N ALA A 23 9.69 -6.41 -0.55
CA ALA A 23 9.02 -5.11 -0.66
C ALA A 23 8.46 -4.66 0.69
N LEU A 24 7.72 -5.53 1.39
CA LEU A 24 7.18 -5.24 2.73
C LEU A 24 8.30 -4.90 3.72
N GLN A 25 9.42 -5.63 3.68
CA GLN A 25 10.59 -5.34 4.52
C GLN A 25 11.27 -4.02 4.19
N THR A 26 11.39 -3.69 2.90
CA THR A 26 11.95 -2.42 2.46
C THR A 26 11.10 -1.25 2.96
N LEU A 27 9.79 -1.31 2.73
CA LEU A 27 8.86 -0.26 3.11
C LEU A 27 8.77 -0.10 4.63
N PHE A 28 8.64 -1.21 5.37
CA PHE A 28 8.61 -1.19 6.83
C PHE A 28 9.89 -0.57 7.41
N ASN A 29 11.06 -0.97 6.92
CA ASN A 29 12.34 -0.43 7.39
C ASN A 29 12.52 1.05 7.02
N ALA A 30 11.89 1.51 5.95
CA ALA A 30 11.87 2.91 5.54
C ALA A 30 10.88 3.77 6.35
N GLY A 31 10.10 3.17 7.26
CA GLY A 31 9.13 3.85 8.11
C GLY A 31 7.74 3.99 7.49
N ALA A 32 7.45 3.31 6.39
CA ALA A 32 6.11 3.28 5.82
C ALA A 32 5.11 2.65 6.80
N SER A 33 3.87 3.14 6.80
CA SER A 33 2.82 2.55 7.61
C SER A 33 2.27 1.30 6.94
N VAL A 34 2.97 0.18 7.12
CA VAL A 34 2.67 -1.15 6.60
C VAL A 34 2.81 -2.20 7.71
N PRO A 35 2.24 -3.41 7.57
CA PRO A 35 2.41 -4.46 8.57
C PRO A 35 3.87 -4.81 8.81
N ARG A 36 4.25 -5.04 10.07
CA ARG A 36 5.61 -5.49 10.39
C ARG A 36 5.88 -6.86 9.75
N PRO A 37 6.88 -7.03 8.87
CA PRO A 37 7.25 -8.35 8.38
C PRO A 37 7.89 -9.16 9.51
N ILE A 38 7.48 -10.42 9.66
CA ILE A 38 7.99 -11.32 10.72
C ILE A 38 8.76 -12.48 10.11
N ALA A 39 8.16 -13.20 9.17
CA ALA A 39 8.78 -14.35 8.52
C ALA A 39 8.14 -14.65 7.17
N ILE A 40 8.80 -15.47 6.36
CA ILE A 40 8.28 -16.01 5.12
C ILE A 40 8.40 -17.53 5.12
N ALA A 41 7.38 -18.20 4.59
CA ALA A 41 7.33 -19.63 4.31
C ALA A 41 7.10 -19.85 2.80
N PRO A 42 7.29 -21.07 2.26
CA PRO A 42 7.18 -21.34 0.83
C PRO A 42 5.86 -20.91 0.16
N ASN A 43 4.80 -20.74 0.94
CA ASN A 43 3.46 -20.43 0.47
C ASN A 43 2.74 -19.37 1.34
N ALA A 44 3.45 -18.64 2.22
CA ALA A 44 2.83 -17.68 3.12
C ALA A 44 3.83 -16.63 3.64
N ILE A 45 3.32 -15.43 3.93
CA ILE A 45 4.05 -14.38 4.67
C ILE A 45 3.40 -14.24 6.04
N LEU A 46 4.23 -14.26 7.09
CA LEU A 46 3.84 -13.90 8.44
C LEU A 46 4.19 -12.43 8.69
N MET A 47 3.19 -11.66 9.11
CA MET A 47 3.31 -10.23 9.35
C MET A 47 2.55 -9.80 10.62
N GLY A 48 2.78 -8.57 11.06
CA GLY A 48 2.15 -7.98 12.22
C GLY A 48 0.63 -7.89 12.05
N TYR A 49 -0.08 -8.28 13.10
CA TYR A 49 -1.53 -8.16 13.17
C TYR A 49 -1.94 -6.71 13.45
N CYS A 50 -2.95 -6.21 12.74
CA CYS A 50 -3.54 -4.89 12.98
C CYS A 50 -4.91 -5.09 13.64
N GLY A 51 -5.06 -4.60 14.87
CA GLY A 51 -6.23 -4.82 15.71
C GLY A 51 -5.85 -5.08 17.15
N ASP A 52 -6.74 -5.70 17.90
CA ASP A 52 -6.51 -6.18 19.27
C ASP A 52 -6.92 -7.65 19.44
N ASP A 53 -6.91 -8.15 20.68
CA ASP A 53 -7.25 -9.55 20.99
C ASP A 53 -8.70 -9.90 20.65
N ALA A 54 -9.58 -8.91 20.47
CA ALA A 54 -11.00 -9.11 20.21
C ALA A 54 -11.36 -8.94 18.74
N LEU A 55 -10.75 -7.97 18.04
CA LEU A 55 -11.18 -7.54 16.71
C LEU A 55 -10.00 -7.16 15.81
N ALA A 56 -10.13 -7.57 14.54
CA ALA A 56 -9.28 -7.06 13.48
C ALA A 56 -9.60 -5.58 13.22
N ALA A 57 -8.57 -4.82 12.84
CA ALA A 57 -8.76 -3.45 12.41
C ALA A 57 -9.69 -3.41 11.18
N PRO A 58 -10.74 -2.56 11.20
CA PRO A 58 -11.57 -2.34 10.02
C PRO A 58 -10.79 -1.61 8.94
N THR A 59 -11.23 -1.74 7.70
CA THR A 59 -10.75 -0.90 6.60
C THR A 59 -11.27 0.53 6.74
N LEU A 60 -10.61 1.49 6.11
CA LEU A 60 -11.10 2.87 6.00
C LEU A 60 -12.52 2.91 5.41
N ALA A 61 -12.86 2.03 4.47
CA ALA A 61 -14.18 1.95 3.86
C ALA A 61 -15.30 1.63 4.87
N GLU A 62 -14.98 0.92 5.94
CA GLU A 62 -15.91 0.44 6.97
C GLU A 62 -16.07 1.42 8.15
N VAL A 63 -15.23 2.46 8.23
CA VAL A 63 -15.29 3.46 9.29
C VAL A 63 -15.74 4.83 8.78
N ARG A 64 -16.16 5.69 9.72
CA ARG A 64 -16.44 7.11 9.47
C ARG A 64 -15.48 7.93 10.31
N LEU A 65 -14.58 8.63 9.65
CA LEU A 65 -13.61 9.49 10.32
C LEU A 65 -14.20 10.88 10.55
N THR A 66 -13.84 11.50 11.67
CA THR A 66 -13.98 12.95 11.81
C THR A 66 -13.00 13.66 10.88
N ALA A 67 -13.25 14.92 10.51
CA ALA A 67 -12.35 15.69 9.65
C ALA A 67 -10.91 15.77 10.20
N LYS A 68 -10.74 15.83 11.53
CA LYS A 68 -9.43 15.82 12.18
C LYS A 68 -8.71 14.48 11.99
N GLN A 69 -9.43 13.37 12.18
CA GLN A 69 -8.88 12.03 11.98
C GLN A 69 -8.57 11.75 10.52
N ALA A 70 -9.46 12.17 9.62
CA ALA A 70 -9.28 12.06 8.17
C ALA A 70 -8.00 12.75 7.74
N ARG A 71 -7.75 13.99 8.19
CA ARG A 71 -6.53 14.73 7.89
C ARG A 71 -5.27 14.00 8.36
N ALA A 72 -5.24 13.59 9.63
CA ALA A 72 -4.09 12.88 10.19
C ALA A 72 -3.82 11.55 9.47
N ALA A 73 -4.88 10.78 9.19
CA ALA A 73 -4.75 9.53 8.47
C ALA A 73 -4.30 9.74 7.03
N PHE A 74 -4.82 10.77 6.34
CA PHE A 74 -4.42 11.05 4.96
C PHE A 74 -2.96 11.48 4.89
N ASP A 75 -2.47 12.27 5.85
CA ASP A 75 -1.05 12.64 5.94
C ASP A 75 -0.15 11.39 6.06
N THR A 76 -0.48 10.45 6.95
CA THR A 76 0.28 9.19 7.11
C THR A 76 0.21 8.29 5.86
N VAL A 77 -0.95 8.23 5.20
CA VAL A 77 -1.09 7.45 3.95
C VAL A 77 -0.27 8.08 2.83
N LEU A 78 -0.25 9.42 2.71
CA LEU A 78 0.57 10.11 1.70
C LEU A 78 2.07 9.97 1.98
N GLU A 79 2.49 10.01 3.24
CA GLU A 79 3.87 9.70 3.63
C GLU A 79 4.25 8.27 3.21
N THR A 80 3.36 7.30 3.45
CA THR A 80 3.55 5.92 3.00
C THR A 80 3.68 5.83 1.48
N VAL A 81 2.82 6.52 0.72
CA VAL A 81 2.92 6.60 -0.75
C VAL A 81 4.25 7.23 -1.19
N GLN A 82 4.70 8.30 -0.51
CA GLN A 82 5.98 8.94 -0.82
C GLN A 82 7.16 7.99 -0.58
N ILE A 83 7.14 7.23 0.52
CA ILE A 83 8.16 6.22 0.82
C ILE A 83 8.17 5.13 -0.26
N MET A 84 7.00 4.64 -0.66
CA MET A 84 6.89 3.67 -1.77
C MET A 84 7.55 4.21 -3.04
N LEU A 85 7.22 5.43 -3.44
CA LEU A 85 7.77 6.05 -4.65
C LEU A 85 9.29 6.21 -4.60
N ARG A 86 9.85 6.61 -3.45
CA ARG A 86 11.31 6.72 -3.25
C ARG A 86 12.03 5.37 -3.36
N HIS A 87 11.32 4.28 -3.12
CA HIS A 87 11.81 2.92 -3.32
C HIS A 87 11.44 2.32 -4.68
N GLY A 88 10.98 3.16 -5.63
CA GLY A 88 10.62 2.73 -6.98
C GLY A 88 9.36 1.88 -7.02
N MET A 89 8.44 2.08 -6.07
CA MET A 89 7.23 1.27 -5.90
C MET A 89 5.97 2.15 -6.02
N VAL A 90 4.97 1.66 -6.73
CA VAL A 90 3.59 2.20 -6.72
C VAL A 90 2.66 1.08 -6.28
N HIS A 91 1.72 1.37 -5.39
CA HIS A 91 0.77 0.35 -4.93
C HIS A 91 -0.12 -0.15 -6.08
N GLY A 92 -0.65 0.78 -6.88
CA GLY A 92 -1.38 0.49 -8.10
C GLY A 92 -2.81 0.02 -7.93
N ASP A 93 -3.29 -0.21 -6.71
CA ASP A 93 -4.72 -0.38 -6.42
C ASP A 93 -5.09 0.19 -5.04
N LEU A 94 -4.43 1.26 -4.62
CA LEU A 94 -4.62 1.84 -3.30
C LEU A 94 -5.99 2.53 -3.22
N SER A 95 -6.74 2.20 -2.17
CA SER A 95 -8.05 2.76 -1.88
C SER A 95 -8.40 2.58 -0.41
N ALA A 96 -9.55 3.09 0.03
CA ALA A 96 -10.04 2.92 1.40
C ALA A 96 -10.27 1.44 1.81
N TYR A 97 -10.32 0.51 0.86
CA TYR A 97 -10.43 -0.94 1.14
C TYR A 97 -9.10 -1.59 1.51
N ASN A 98 -7.98 -1.00 1.10
CA ASN A 98 -6.62 -1.54 1.31
C ASN A 98 -5.84 -0.74 2.36
N VAL A 99 -6.55 0.01 3.20
CA VAL A 99 -5.99 0.71 4.35
C VAL A 99 -6.78 0.33 5.58
N LEU A 100 -6.13 -0.38 6.51
CA LEU A 100 -6.70 -0.67 7.82
C LEU A 100 -6.59 0.57 8.71
N TYR A 101 -7.52 0.75 9.64
CA TYR A 101 -7.50 1.89 10.56
C TYR A 101 -7.77 1.42 11.99
N TRP A 102 -6.78 1.63 12.86
CA TRP A 102 -6.87 1.25 14.26
C TRP A 102 -6.20 2.30 15.15
N ASP A 103 -6.88 2.74 16.21
CA ASP A 103 -6.35 3.73 17.17
C ASP A 103 -5.69 4.96 16.52
N ASN A 104 -6.37 5.56 15.54
CA ASN A 104 -5.88 6.70 14.76
C ASN A 104 -4.65 6.43 13.89
N GLN A 105 -4.29 5.18 13.66
CA GLN A 105 -3.18 4.76 12.80
C GLN A 105 -3.71 4.05 11.55
N PRO A 106 -3.55 4.64 10.35
CA PRO A 106 -3.81 3.93 9.10
C PRO A 106 -2.65 2.99 8.77
N THR A 107 -2.91 1.77 8.32
CA THR A 107 -1.90 0.81 7.86
C THR A 107 -2.25 0.33 6.45
N VAL A 108 -1.36 0.56 5.49
CA VAL A 108 -1.53 0.13 4.09
C VAL A 108 -1.23 -1.37 3.99
N ILE A 109 -2.17 -2.11 3.40
CA ILE A 109 -2.07 -3.56 3.19
C ILE A 109 -2.18 -3.89 1.70
N ASP A 110 -2.10 -5.18 1.35
CA ASP A 110 -2.23 -5.67 -0.03
C ASP A 110 -1.16 -5.09 -1.00
N LEU A 111 0.10 -5.16 -0.55
CA LEU A 111 1.29 -4.90 -1.36
C LEU A 111 1.62 -5.91 -2.50
N PRO A 112 0.98 -7.09 -2.68
CA PRO A 112 1.16 -7.96 -3.85
C PRO A 112 1.04 -7.28 -5.21
N GLN A 113 0.34 -6.14 -5.27
CA GLN A 113 0.11 -5.35 -6.47
C GLN A 113 1.20 -4.28 -6.71
N VAL A 114 2.27 -4.24 -5.89
CA VAL A 114 3.32 -3.23 -6.05
C VAL A 114 3.98 -3.35 -7.43
N VAL A 115 3.85 -2.27 -8.19
CA VAL A 115 4.41 -2.14 -9.53
C VAL A 115 5.74 -1.38 -9.41
N GLU A 116 6.80 -1.95 -10.00
CA GLU A 116 8.06 -1.24 -10.17
C GLU A 116 7.85 0.01 -11.06
N VAL A 117 8.30 1.15 -10.57
CA VAL A 117 8.19 2.44 -11.27
C VAL A 117 9.11 2.46 -12.49
N ASP A 118 10.30 1.88 -12.35
CA ASP A 118 11.28 1.82 -13.42
C ASP A 118 10.89 0.76 -14.46
N GLY A 119 10.85 1.17 -15.73
CA GLY A 119 10.52 0.28 -16.84
C GLY A 119 9.02 0.00 -17.02
N ASN A 120 8.13 0.51 -16.16
CA ASN A 120 6.69 0.42 -16.38
C ASN A 120 6.09 1.76 -16.86
N PRO A 121 5.68 1.88 -18.13
CA PRO A 121 5.10 3.10 -18.66
C PRO A 121 3.78 3.50 -17.99
N ASN A 122 3.12 2.56 -17.30
CA ASN A 122 1.85 2.77 -16.60
C ASN A 122 2.00 3.12 -15.11
N ALA A 123 3.22 3.12 -14.54
CA ALA A 123 3.40 3.42 -13.11
C ALA A 123 2.81 4.78 -12.71
N ARG A 124 2.95 5.77 -13.59
CA ARG A 124 2.39 7.11 -13.39
C ARG A 124 0.85 7.10 -13.32
N SER A 125 0.19 6.41 -14.25
CA SER A 125 -1.27 6.36 -14.30
C SER A 125 -1.86 5.55 -13.15
N PHE A 126 -1.13 4.54 -12.66
CA PHE A 126 -1.47 3.82 -11.45
C PHE A 126 -1.43 4.72 -10.21
N LEU A 127 -0.38 5.53 -10.05
CA LEU A 127 -0.31 6.50 -8.96
C LEU A 127 -1.42 7.56 -9.06
N GLU A 128 -1.70 8.08 -10.26
CA GLU A 128 -2.79 9.04 -10.47
C GLU A 128 -4.14 8.45 -9.99
N ARG A 129 -4.44 7.20 -10.36
CA ARG A 129 -5.65 6.49 -9.92
C ARG A 129 -5.69 6.27 -8.40
N ASP A 130 -4.58 5.90 -7.79
CA ASP A 130 -4.47 5.71 -6.34
C ASP A 130 -4.79 7.03 -5.61
N LEU A 131 -4.21 8.15 -6.05
CA LEU A 131 -4.45 9.47 -5.47
C LEU A 131 -5.90 9.95 -5.66
N GLU A 132 -6.50 9.70 -6.82
CA GLU A 132 -7.92 9.99 -7.06
C GLU A 132 -8.84 9.26 -6.07
N ARG A 133 -8.61 7.96 -5.85
CA ARG A 133 -9.41 7.15 -4.92
C ARG A 133 -9.24 7.60 -3.47
N LEU A 134 -8.01 7.91 -3.06
CA LEU A 134 -7.73 8.43 -1.72
C LEU A 134 -8.39 9.80 -1.51
N THR A 135 -8.21 10.74 -2.43
CA THR A 135 -8.81 12.09 -2.33
C THR A 135 -10.34 12.03 -2.32
N GLN A 136 -10.95 11.12 -3.08
CA GLN A 136 -12.40 10.90 -3.03
C GLN A 136 -12.86 10.43 -1.64
N TYR A 137 -12.19 9.43 -1.06
CA TYR A 137 -12.54 8.93 0.27
C TYR A 137 -12.36 10.00 1.36
N PHE A 138 -11.17 10.61 1.45
CA PHE A 138 -10.87 11.59 2.50
C PHE A 138 -11.65 12.89 2.33
N GLY A 139 -11.95 13.30 1.09
CA GLY A 139 -12.86 14.40 0.79
C GLY A 139 -14.25 14.17 1.37
N SER A 140 -14.79 12.94 1.26
CA SER A 140 -16.07 12.58 1.88
C SER A 140 -16.07 12.63 3.42
N CYS A 141 -14.88 12.61 4.04
CA CYS A 141 -14.68 12.76 5.48
C CYS A 141 -14.33 14.20 5.89
N GLY A 142 -14.33 15.15 4.95
CA GLY A 142 -14.08 16.58 5.19
C GLY A 142 -12.61 17.02 5.02
N ASP A 143 -11.76 16.22 4.38
CA ASP A 143 -10.39 16.61 4.00
C ASP A 143 -10.21 16.62 2.48
N GLU A 144 -10.66 17.70 1.85
CA GLU A 144 -10.59 17.88 0.40
C GLU A 144 -9.18 18.30 -0.05
N ARG A 145 -8.56 17.50 -0.92
CA ARG A 145 -7.27 17.79 -1.56
C ARG A 145 -7.36 17.52 -3.05
N ASP A 146 -6.63 18.29 -3.85
CA ASP A 146 -6.57 18.11 -5.30
C ASP A 146 -5.57 16.99 -5.67
N PRO A 147 -6.02 15.89 -6.31
CA PRO A 147 -5.13 14.79 -6.69
C PRO A 147 -4.05 15.22 -7.68
N HIS A 148 -4.30 16.19 -8.56
CA HIS A 148 -3.28 16.66 -9.51
C HIS A 148 -2.14 17.40 -8.83
N THR A 149 -2.44 18.20 -7.81
CA THR A 149 -1.44 18.87 -6.98
C THR A 149 -0.61 17.85 -6.20
N LEU A 150 -1.24 16.86 -5.58
CA LEU A 150 -0.54 15.77 -4.87
C LEU A 150 0.36 14.98 -5.82
N MET A 151 -0.15 14.62 -7.00
CA MET A 151 0.60 13.91 -8.03
C MET A 151 1.86 14.66 -8.43
N ARG A 152 1.75 15.97 -8.69
CA ARG A 152 2.89 16.80 -9.05
C ARG A 152 3.94 16.85 -7.94
N ALA A 153 3.52 17.04 -6.70
CA ALA A 153 4.43 17.10 -5.56
C ALA A 153 5.17 15.76 -5.37
N LEU A 154 4.43 14.66 -5.28
CA LEU A 154 5.01 13.33 -5.05
C LEU A 154 5.91 12.87 -6.19
N TRP A 155 5.54 13.13 -7.45
CA TRP A 155 6.31 12.67 -8.60
C TRP A 155 7.60 13.47 -8.83
N ILE A 156 7.64 14.74 -8.42
CA ILE A 156 8.86 15.55 -8.47
C ILE A 156 9.80 15.13 -7.33
N ASP A 157 9.28 14.99 -6.11
CA ASP A 157 10.10 14.66 -4.93
C ASP A 157 10.71 13.25 -4.96
N ALA A 158 10.15 12.36 -5.78
CA ALA A 158 10.65 11.00 -5.96
C ALA A 158 11.76 10.89 -7.02
N ARG A 159 12.14 11.98 -7.70
CA ARG A 159 13.15 12.03 -8.76
C ARG A 159 14.30 12.98 -8.42
#